data_AF-A0A1Q5UE76-F1
#
_entry.id   AF-A0A1Q5UE76-F1
#
_cell.length_a   1.000
_cell.length_b   1.000
_cell.length_c   1.000
_cell.angle_alpha   90.00
_cell.angle_beta   90.00
_cell.angle_gamma   90.00
#
_symmetry.space_group_name_H-M   'P 1'
#
loop_
_entity.id
_entity.type
_entity.pdbx_description
1 polymer ?
#
loop_
_entity_poly.entity_id
_entity_poly.type
_entity_poly.pdbx_seq_one_letter_code
_entity_poly.pdbx_strand_id
1 'polypeptide(L)'
;EDKAPAHNHYIQQRVFDAAQVQRLVWCPNSPDLNAIEPAWPWMKRKTTRKGAPKSRQEAIAIWNKTWQELPQEKIQAWIERIPTHIKKIIELEGGNEYKEGR
;
A
#
# COMPACT_ATOMS: atom_id res chain seq x y z
N GLU A 1 2.49 -5.91 6.16
CA GLU A 1 3.54 -4.91 6.43
C GLU A 1 4.83 -5.38 5.77
N ASP A 2 5.64 -4.47 5.23
CA ASP A 2 6.75 -4.74 4.31
C ASP A 2 8.04 -5.29 4.94
N LYS A 3 8.01 -5.58 6.25
CA LYS A 3 9.15 -6.08 7.05
C LYS A 3 10.41 -5.21 7.02
N ALA A 4 10.27 -3.89 6.83
CA ALA A 4 11.37 -2.95 7.11
C ALA A 4 11.95 -3.17 8.53
N PRO A 5 13.19 -2.74 8.85
CA PRO A 5 13.79 -3.02 10.16
C PRO A 5 12.94 -2.61 11.37
N ALA A 6 12.23 -1.48 11.27
CA ALA A 6 11.29 -1.02 12.30
C ALA A 6 10.06 -1.93 12.47
N HIS A 7 9.67 -2.64 11.42
CA HIS A 7 8.53 -3.56 11.34
C HIS A 7 8.92 -5.00 11.75
N ASN A 8 10.20 -5.36 11.63
CA ASN A 8 10.70 -6.70 11.95
C ASN A 8 11.17 -6.87 13.41
N HIS A 9 11.08 -5.82 14.23
CA HIS A 9 11.50 -5.90 15.63
C HIS A 9 10.58 -6.83 16.44
N TYR A 10 11.14 -7.59 17.40
CA TYR A 10 10.38 -8.60 18.16
C TYR A 10 9.18 -8.01 18.94
N ILE A 11 9.28 -6.74 19.36
CA ILE A 11 8.17 -6.05 20.03
C ILE A 11 6.96 -5.94 19.10
N GLN A 12 7.16 -5.60 17.81
CA GLN A 12 6.07 -5.52 16.85
C GLN A 12 5.39 -6.88 16.69
N GLN A 13 6.20 -7.96 16.66
CA GLN A 13 5.63 -9.30 16.55
C GLN A 13 4.75 -9.64 17.75
N ARG A 14 5.18 -9.32 18.97
CA ARG A 14 4.38 -9.50 20.19
C ARG A 14 3.08 -8.70 20.17
N VAL A 15 3.10 -7.48 19.65
CA VAL A 15 1.89 -6.65 19.53
C VAL A 15 0.88 -7.28 18.57
N PHE A 16 1.33 -7.74 17.39
CA PHE A 16 0.45 -8.44 16.45
C PHE A 16 -0.08 -9.76 17.01
N ASP A 17 0.77 -10.54 17.69
CA ASP A 17 0.37 -11.82 18.31
C ASP A 17 -0.69 -11.60 19.39
N ALA A 18 -0.49 -10.59 20.26
CA ALA A 18 -1.45 -10.23 21.31
C ALA A 18 -2.79 -9.74 20.73
N ALA A 19 -2.76 -9.05 19.58
CA ALA A 19 -3.94 -8.62 18.85
C ALA A 19 -4.54 -9.72 17.96
N GLN A 20 -3.96 -10.93 17.94
CA GLN A 20 -4.39 -12.07 17.12
C GLN A 20 -4.43 -11.74 15.61
N VAL A 21 -3.56 -10.85 15.14
CA VAL A 21 -3.49 -10.45 13.74
C VAL A 21 -2.64 -11.46 12.96
N GLN A 22 -3.24 -12.10 11.98
CA GLN A 22 -2.51 -12.96 11.05
C GLN A 22 -1.65 -12.12 10.11
N ARG A 23 -0.38 -12.51 9.98
CA ARG A 23 0.59 -11.82 9.12
C ARG A 23 0.85 -12.64 7.86
N LEU A 24 0.89 -11.97 6.73
CA LEU A 24 1.33 -12.58 5.48
C LEU A 24 2.85 -12.78 5.48
N VAL A 25 3.31 -13.83 4.80
CA VAL A 25 4.71 -13.93 4.40
C VAL A 25 4.98 -12.82 3.40
N TRP A 26 6.01 -12.03 3.66
CA TRP A 26 6.37 -10.87 2.84
C TRP A 26 7.71 -11.10 2.15
N CYS A 27 7.71 -11.00 0.82
CA CYS A 27 8.90 -11.04 -0.01
C CYS A 27 9.55 -9.64 -0.05
N PRO A 28 10.87 -9.52 0.15
CA PRO A 28 11.57 -8.25 -0.01
C PRO A 28 11.39 -7.68 -1.43
N ASN A 29 11.35 -6.34 -1.55
CA ASN A 29 11.22 -5.63 -2.83
C ASN A 29 9.96 -5.96 -3.65
N SER A 30 8.84 -6.30 -2.99
CA SER A 30 7.56 -6.62 -3.64
C SER A 30 6.47 -5.55 -3.36
N PRO A 31 6.62 -4.30 -3.85
CA PRO A 31 5.59 -3.26 -3.67
C PRO A 31 4.28 -3.58 -4.41
N ASP A 32 4.36 -4.37 -5.48
CA ASP A 32 3.24 -4.93 -6.24
C ASP A 32 2.27 -5.77 -5.38
N LEU A 33 2.77 -6.39 -4.30
CA LEU A 33 1.97 -7.14 -3.35
C LEU A 33 1.37 -6.28 -2.22
N ASN A 34 1.58 -4.96 -2.25
CA ASN A 34 1.12 -4.05 -1.21
C ASN A 34 -0.06 -3.21 -1.68
N ALA A 35 -1.24 -3.38 -1.08
CA ALA A 35 -2.44 -2.63 -1.45
C ALA A 35 -2.35 -1.12 -1.17
N ILE A 36 -1.39 -0.65 -0.36
CA ILE A 36 -1.20 0.78 -0.10
C ILE A 36 -0.44 1.50 -1.22
N GLU A 37 0.40 0.78 -1.97
CA GLU A 37 1.21 1.34 -3.06
C GLU A 37 0.39 2.01 -4.16
N PRO A 38 -0.77 1.49 -4.61
CA PRO A 38 -1.63 2.22 -5.53
C PRO A 38 -2.39 3.39 -4.88
N ALA A 39 -2.56 3.39 -3.55
CA ALA A 39 -3.21 4.48 -2.84
C ALA A 39 -2.36 5.77 -2.86
N TRP A 40 -1.03 5.65 -2.72
CA TRP A 40 -0.13 6.81 -2.75
C TRP A 40 -0.21 7.68 -4.02
N PRO A 41 -0.07 7.13 -5.24
CA PRO A 41 -0.21 7.91 -6.46
C PRO A 41 -1.65 8.41 -6.66
N TRP A 42 -2.67 7.66 -6.20
CA TRP A 42 -4.05 8.13 -6.23
C TRP A 42 -4.23 9.40 -5.37
N MET A 43 -3.78 9.34 -4.11
CA MET A 43 -3.80 10.46 -3.17
C MET A 43 -3.01 11.65 -3.71
N LYS A 44 -1.78 11.42 -4.20
CA LYS A 44 -0.94 12.47 -4.77
C LYS A 44 -1.63 13.19 -5.93
N ARG A 45 -2.16 12.44 -6.91
CA ARG A 45 -2.85 13.03 -8.07
C ARG A 45 -4.08 13.86 -7.65
N LYS A 46 -4.84 13.39 -6.66
CA LYS A 46 -6.04 14.09 -6.17
C LYS A 46 -5.67 15.37 -5.41
N THR A 47 -4.68 15.29 -4.54
CA THR A 47 -4.26 16.41 -3.68
C THR A 47 -3.50 17.50 -4.45
N THR A 48 -2.82 17.17 -5.55
CA THR A 48 -2.05 18.14 -6.36
C THR A 48 -2.75 18.60 -7.65
N ARG A 49 -3.98 18.13 -7.91
CA ARG A 49 -4.72 18.46 -9.16
C ARG A 49 -4.87 19.96 -9.42
N LYS A 50 -4.94 20.78 -8.36
CA LYS A 50 -5.08 22.25 -8.43
C LYS A 50 -3.79 23.00 -8.05
N GLY A 51 -2.65 22.31 -8.05
CA GLY A 51 -1.39 22.78 -7.51
C GLY A 51 -1.04 22.09 -6.19
N ALA A 52 0.25 22.08 -5.85
CA ALA A 52 0.72 21.50 -4.61
C ALA A 52 0.35 22.39 -3.40
N PRO A 53 0.06 21.79 -2.22
CA PRO A 53 -0.13 22.55 -0.99
C PRO A 53 1.09 23.43 -0.69
N LYS A 54 0.85 24.65 -0.23
CA LYS A 54 1.91 25.65 0.02
C LYS A 54 2.40 25.65 1.46
N SER A 55 1.72 24.93 2.35
CA SER A 55 2.10 24.77 3.75
C SER A 55 1.85 23.36 4.25
N ARG A 56 2.53 22.98 5.34
CA ARG A 56 2.31 21.69 6.02
C ARG A 56 0.87 21.56 6.53
N GLN A 57 0.30 22.62 7.09
CA GLN A 57 -1.07 22.61 7.60
C GLN A 57 -2.09 22.36 6.49
N GLU A 58 -1.93 23.05 5.37
CA GLU A 58 -2.76 22.83 4.17
C GLU A 58 -2.59 21.41 3.64
N ALA A 59 -1.35 20.90 3.57
CA ALA A 59 -1.08 19.54 3.12
C ALA A 59 -1.81 18.50 4.00
N ILE A 60 -1.72 18.62 5.33
CA ILE A 60 -2.40 17.72 6.27
C ILE A 60 -3.93 17.78 6.07
N ALA A 61 -4.50 18.98 5.96
CA ALA A 61 -5.95 19.15 5.78
C ALA A 61 -6.44 18.53 4.47
N ILE A 62 -5.73 18.78 3.36
CA ILE A 62 -6.06 18.26 2.04
C ILE A 62 -5.91 16.73 2.00
N TRP A 63 -4.84 16.19 2.60
CA TRP A 63 -4.61 14.75 2.65
C TRP A 63 -5.69 14.04 3.47
N ASN A 64 -6.01 14.54 4.67
CA ASN A 64 -7.08 13.96 5.48
C ASN A 64 -8.43 13.98 4.76
N LYS A 65 -8.79 15.12 4.16
CA LYS A 65 -10.03 15.23 3.37
C LYS A 65 -10.05 14.22 2.21
N THR A 66 -8.97 14.16 1.45
CA THR A 66 -8.86 13.27 0.28
C THR A 66 -8.90 11.80 0.68
N TRP A 67 -8.33 11.45 1.83
CA TRP A 67 -8.39 10.09 2.38
C TRP A 67 -9.82 9.70 2.74
N GLN A 68 -10.59 10.60 3.36
CA GLN A 68 -12.00 10.36 3.65
C GLN A 68 -12.87 10.23 2.38
N GLU A 69 -12.45 10.88 1.28
CA GLU A 69 -13.12 10.79 -0.02
C GLU A 69 -12.68 9.56 -0.85
N LEU A 70 -11.69 8.78 -0.39
CA LEU A 70 -11.22 7.58 -1.09
C LEU A 70 -12.32 6.51 -1.10
N PRO A 71 -12.86 6.13 -2.29
CA PRO A 71 -13.93 5.13 -2.35
C PRO A 71 -13.44 3.78 -1.85
N GLN A 72 -14.24 3.12 -1.01
CA GLN A 72 -13.92 1.80 -0.46
C GLN A 72 -13.78 0.75 -1.57
N GLU A 73 -14.55 0.88 -2.66
CA GLU A 73 -14.47 -0.01 -3.82
C GLU A 73 -13.09 0.05 -4.50
N LYS A 74 -12.40 1.20 -4.43
CA LYS A 74 -11.03 1.29 -4.95
C LYS A 74 -10.04 0.54 -4.06
N ILE A 75 -10.18 0.67 -2.74
CA ILE A 75 -9.37 -0.07 -1.77
C ILE A 75 -9.57 -1.57 -1.97
N GLN A 76 -10.83 -2.00 -2.08
CA GLN A 76 -11.20 -3.39 -2.33
C GLN A 76 -10.56 -3.91 -3.63
N ALA A 77 -10.67 -3.17 -4.73
CA ALA A 77 -10.05 -3.57 -6.01
C ALA A 77 -8.52 -3.69 -5.92
N TRP A 78 -7.85 -2.85 -5.13
CA TRP A 78 -6.40 -2.94 -4.91
C TRP A 78 -5.99 -4.14 -4.05
N ILE A 79 -6.86 -4.59 -3.16
CA ILE A 79 -6.67 -5.81 -2.38
C ILE A 79 -6.90 -7.04 -3.29
N GLU A 80 -7.99 -7.05 -4.04
CA GLU A 80 -8.41 -8.19 -4.87
C GLU A 80 -7.47 -8.50 -6.03
N ARG A 81 -6.63 -7.54 -6.46
CA ARG A 81 -5.61 -7.79 -7.47
C ARG A 81 -4.36 -8.52 -6.95
N ILE A 82 -4.11 -8.54 -5.64
CA ILE A 82 -2.91 -9.16 -5.04
C ILE A 82 -2.76 -10.64 -5.47
N PRO A 83 -3.79 -11.49 -5.41
CA PRO A 83 -3.69 -12.88 -5.89
C PRO A 83 -3.28 -13.00 -7.37
N THR A 84 -3.70 -12.06 -8.21
CA THR A 84 -3.31 -12.02 -9.63
C THR A 84 -1.83 -11.66 -9.78
N HIS A 85 -1.33 -10.71 -9.00
CA HIS A 85 0.09 -10.36 -8.94
C HIS A 85 0.94 -11.55 -8.49
N ILE A 86 0.53 -12.25 -7.42
CA ILE A 86 1.22 -13.46 -6.94
C ILE A 86 1.36 -14.50 -8.07
N LYS A 87 0.28 -14.77 -8.81
CA LYS A 87 0.33 -15.71 -9.95
C LYS A 87 1.35 -15.28 -11.01
N LYS A 88 1.37 -13.99 -11.34
CA LYS A 88 2.32 -13.43 -12.34
C LYS A 88 3.76 -13.52 -11.88
N ILE A 89 4.04 -13.24 -10.62
CA ILE A 89 5.38 -13.37 -10.03
C ILE A 89 5.85 -14.83 -10.11
N ILE A 90 4.98 -15.79 -9.78
CA ILE A 90 5.30 -17.22 -9.88
C ILE A 90 5.56 -17.65 -11.33
N GLU A 91 4.72 -17.21 -12.28
CA GLU A 91 4.90 -17.47 -13.71
C GLU A 91 6.23 -16.92 -14.26
N LEU A 92 6.73 -15.84 -13.66
CA LEU A 92 7.99 -15.18 -14.03
C LEU A 92 9.16 -15.58 -13.12
N GLU A 93 9.00 -16.61 -12.29
CA GLU A 93 10.05 -17.10 -11.37
C GLU A 93 10.63 -16.01 -10.45
N GLY A 94 9.82 -15.03 -10.05
CA GLY A 94 10.23 -13.88 -9.24
C GLY A 94 10.52 -12.61 -10.03
N GLY A 95 10.41 -12.64 -11.36
CA GLY A 95 10.55 -11.49 -12.25
C GLY A 95 9.44 -10.43 -12.11
N ASN A 96 9.74 -9.20 -12.52
CA ASN A 96 8.87 -8.02 -12.42
C ASN A 96 8.42 -7.47 -13.79
N GLU A 97 8.50 -8.28 -14.84
CA GLU A 97 8.25 -7.88 -16.23
C GLU A 97 6.77 -7.71 -16.54
N TYR A 98 5.88 -8.13 -15.64
CA TYR A 98 4.44 -8.00 -15.82
C TYR A 98 3.94 -6.58 -15.51
N LYS A 99 2.90 -6.15 -16.22
CA LYS A 99 2.29 -4.83 -15.97
C LYS A 99 1.41 -4.88 -14.72
N GLU A 100 1.79 -4.13 -13.69
CA GLU A 100 1.07 -4.02 -12.40
C GLU A 100 -0.34 -3.39 -12.47
N GLY A 101 -0.82 -2.94 -13.65
CA GLY A 101 -2.17 -2.37 -13.81
C GLY A 101 -2.46 -1.21 -12.83
N ARG A 102 -1.84 -0.05 -13.07
CA ARG A 102 -1.98 1.17 -12.23
C ARG A 102 -3.13 2.07 -12.65
#